data_AF-A0AAD5TSZ2-F1
#
_entry.id   AF-A0AAD5TSZ2-F1
#
_cell.length_a   1.000
_cell.length_b   1.000
_cell.length_c   1.000
_cell.angle_alpha   90.00
_cell.angle_beta   90.00
_cell.angle_gamma   90.00
#
_symmetry.space_group_name_H-M   'P 1'
#
loop_
_entity.id
_entity.type
_entity.pdbx_description
1 polymer ?
#
loop_
_entity_poly.entity_id
_entity_poly.type
_entity_poly.pdbx_seq_one_letter_code
_entity_poly.pdbx_strand_id
1 'polypeptide(L)'
;MSGNRFAALADDYAPPLPAIVTKPTATLKRVVSSKQADDPVFPAEFLTRGLPERFQSTVYHSKTLDPSVTRRMFLRWRLPQVCIDNPTDVTNPYYIALIKAGWCGYSVSKHFIGDRFVDGVGPVWCFCRYGRSRTVLDRPVSSLAGTVLEAGTKIFIAGQHEDGSDPDFFIYNDVTVVFPNGDIKIHQYPHEVFPPTDGHSATLLGNHVWLIGSVGYRGARGKKAQVCVLDLT
;
A
#
# COMPACT_ATOMS: atom_id res chain seq x y z
N MET A 1 11.25 -22.05 -15.03
CA MET A 1 11.00 -21.57 -13.64
C MET A 1 11.02 -20.04 -13.67
N SER A 2 9.95 -19.41 -14.11
CA SER A 2 9.75 -17.96 -14.04
C SER A 2 8.76 -17.72 -12.92
N GLY A 3 9.27 -17.29 -11.76
CA GLY A 3 8.44 -16.86 -10.65
C GLY A 3 8.08 -15.39 -10.84
N ASN A 4 6.86 -15.06 -10.45
CA ASN A 4 6.33 -13.70 -10.32
C ASN A 4 7.32 -12.79 -9.61
N ARG A 5 7.84 -11.80 -10.32
CA ARG A 5 8.83 -10.89 -9.78
C ARG A 5 8.39 -9.49 -10.13
N PHE A 6 8.37 -8.61 -9.13
CA PHE A 6 8.57 -7.21 -9.45
C PHE A 6 9.98 -7.04 -10.00
N ALA A 7 10.12 -6.18 -11.00
CA ALA A 7 11.39 -5.61 -11.40
C ALA A 7 11.26 -4.09 -11.30
N ALA A 8 12.05 -3.48 -10.42
CA ALA A 8 12.24 -2.04 -10.44
C ALA A 8 13.15 -1.70 -11.63
N LEU A 9 12.70 -0.84 -12.53
CA LEU A 9 13.46 -0.44 -13.72
C LEU A 9 14.30 0.84 -13.50
N ALA A 10 14.37 1.35 -12.26
CA ALA A 10 15.05 2.59 -11.93
C ALA A 10 16.13 2.37 -10.87
N ASP A 11 17.40 2.46 -11.29
CA ASP A 11 18.61 2.27 -10.45
C ASP A 11 18.82 3.33 -9.35
N ASP A 12 17.93 4.33 -9.24
CA ASP A 12 18.12 5.52 -8.41
C ASP A 12 17.35 5.50 -7.06
N TYR A 13 16.69 4.39 -6.68
CA TYR A 13 16.01 4.28 -5.38
C TYR A 13 17.01 3.97 -4.27
N ALA A 14 17.41 4.99 -3.50
CA ALA A 14 18.34 4.84 -2.38
C ALA A 14 17.58 4.49 -1.08
N PRO A 15 17.85 3.36 -0.41
CA PRO A 15 17.32 3.10 0.92
C PRO A 15 18.03 4.00 1.95
N PRO A 16 17.28 4.63 2.86
CA PRO A 16 17.09 3.99 4.16
C PRO A 16 15.64 4.10 4.68
N LEU A 17 15.10 2.99 5.20
CA LEU A 17 13.86 2.98 5.98
C LEU A 17 14.11 3.55 7.38
N PRO A 18 13.10 4.08 8.08
CA PRO A 18 13.20 4.30 9.50
C PRO A 18 13.50 2.96 10.20
N ALA A 19 14.59 2.91 10.96
CA ALA A 19 14.71 1.92 12.02
C ALA A 19 13.49 2.05 12.95
N ILE A 20 13.05 0.95 13.57
CA ILE A 20 12.16 1.04 14.73
C ILE A 20 12.97 1.76 15.82
N VAL A 21 12.85 3.09 15.89
CA VAL A 21 13.66 3.90 16.81
C VAL A 21 13.03 3.88 18.19
N THR A 22 13.67 3.18 19.12
CA THR A 22 13.68 3.52 20.54
C THR A 22 14.33 4.90 20.70
N LYS A 23 13.55 5.90 21.14
CA LYS A 23 13.99 7.26 21.49
C LYS A 23 15.02 7.24 22.66
N PRO A 24 15.86 8.29 22.90
CA PRO A 24 15.42 9.70 22.86
C PRO A 24 16.44 10.82 22.46
N THR A 25 15.83 12.01 22.23
CA THR A 25 16.32 13.41 22.35
C THR A 25 17.34 13.99 21.35
N ALA A 26 16.91 15.00 20.58
CA ALA A 26 17.57 16.32 20.43
C ALA A 26 16.77 17.28 19.52
N THR A 27 16.69 18.55 19.92
CA THR A 27 16.01 19.67 19.24
C THR A 27 16.90 20.30 18.17
N LEU A 28 16.36 20.65 17.00
CA LEU A 28 17.03 21.51 15.99
C LEU A 28 16.06 22.53 15.35
N LYS A 29 16.50 23.80 15.26
CA LYS A 29 15.88 24.92 14.51
C LYS A 29 16.59 25.10 13.16
N ARG A 30 15.86 25.46 12.09
CA ARG A 30 16.40 26.24 10.95
C ARG A 30 15.27 26.87 10.09
N VAL A 31 15.10 28.20 10.13
CA VAL A 31 15.46 29.23 9.12
C VAL A 31 14.88 29.03 7.71
N VAL A 32 13.96 29.94 7.37
CA VAL A 32 13.27 30.11 6.09
C VAL A 32 14.19 30.78 5.08
N SER A 33 14.13 30.36 3.81
CA SER A 33 14.53 31.22 2.68
C SER A 33 13.48 31.08 1.57
N SER A 34 12.92 32.23 1.21
CA SER A 34 11.95 32.43 0.14
C SER A 34 12.64 32.47 -1.22
N LYS A 35 12.15 31.69 -2.18
CA LYS A 35 12.14 32.10 -3.60
C LYS A 35 10.85 31.65 -4.26
N GLN A 36 10.14 32.65 -4.75
CA GLN A 36 8.96 32.59 -5.59
C GLN A 36 9.41 32.14 -6.99
N ALA A 37 8.73 31.14 -7.55
CA ALA A 37 8.91 30.72 -8.93
C ALA A 37 7.52 30.70 -9.57
N ASP A 38 7.42 31.37 -10.71
CA ASP A 38 6.19 31.59 -11.46
C ASP A 38 5.52 30.27 -11.86
N ASP A 39 4.21 30.19 -11.65
CA ASP A 39 3.36 29.04 -11.98
C ASP A 39 3.29 28.84 -13.51
N PRO A 40 3.57 27.64 -14.05
CA PRO A 40 3.15 27.32 -15.40
C PRO A 40 1.62 27.13 -15.41
N VAL A 41 0.94 28.00 -16.15
CA VAL A 41 -0.50 27.94 -16.40
C VAL A 41 -0.85 26.57 -16.99
N PHE A 42 -1.59 25.78 -16.22
CA PHE A 42 -2.12 24.48 -16.63
C PHE A 42 -3.12 24.67 -17.79
N PRO A 43 -3.07 23.88 -18.87
CA PRO A 43 -3.99 24.03 -19.99
C PRO A 43 -5.45 23.84 -19.55
N ALA A 44 -6.33 24.76 -19.96
CA ALA A 44 -7.71 24.84 -19.47
C ALA A 44 -8.57 23.63 -19.85
N GLU A 45 -8.15 22.87 -20.87
CA GLU A 45 -8.78 21.61 -21.28
C GLU A 45 -8.68 20.49 -20.23
N PHE A 46 -7.79 20.63 -19.23
CA PHE A 46 -7.72 19.73 -18.06
C PHE A 46 -8.57 20.22 -16.87
N LEU A 47 -9.20 21.40 -16.95
CA LEU A 47 -9.93 22.00 -15.81
C LEU A 47 -11.42 21.63 -15.73
N THR A 48 -12.00 20.98 -16.75
CA THR A 48 -13.41 20.55 -16.67
C THR A 48 -13.66 19.23 -17.40
N ARG A 49 -13.22 18.13 -16.79
CA ARG A 49 -13.98 16.87 -16.82
C ARG A 49 -14.05 16.40 -15.40
N GLY A 50 -15.27 16.50 -14.83
CA GLY A 50 -15.53 16.20 -13.43
C GLY A 50 -14.81 14.93 -13.01
N LEU A 51 -13.95 15.08 -11.99
CA LEU A 51 -13.33 13.94 -11.33
C LEU A 51 -14.48 12.99 -10.96
N PRO A 52 -14.50 11.75 -11.47
CA PRO A 52 -15.50 10.79 -11.05
C PRO A 52 -15.41 10.65 -9.54
N GLU A 53 -16.58 10.48 -8.91
CA GLU A 53 -16.80 10.37 -7.48
C GLU A 53 -15.57 9.85 -6.72
N ARG A 54 -14.96 10.76 -5.97
CA ARG A 54 -14.06 10.52 -4.83
C ARG A 54 -13.32 9.17 -4.88
N PHE A 55 -12.01 9.24 -5.14
CA PHE A 55 -10.99 8.26 -4.71
C PHE A 55 -10.92 8.07 -3.18
N GLN A 56 -12.02 8.30 -2.45
CA GLN A 56 -12.22 7.79 -1.11
C GLN A 56 -12.61 6.33 -1.28
N SER A 57 -11.95 5.44 -0.55
CA SER A 57 -12.37 4.07 -0.40
C SER A 57 -13.79 4.03 0.19
N THR A 58 -14.83 4.09 -0.64
CA THR A 58 -16.23 3.88 -0.24
C THR A 58 -16.51 2.45 0.20
N VAL A 59 -15.48 1.59 0.26
CA VAL A 59 -15.73 0.17 0.30
C VAL A 59 -16.16 -0.29 1.70
N TYR A 60 -15.63 0.22 2.81
CA TYR A 60 -16.05 -0.31 4.12
C TYR A 60 -15.77 0.63 5.30
N HIS A 61 -16.83 0.97 6.03
CA HIS A 61 -16.75 1.58 7.36
C HIS A 61 -17.81 0.92 8.23
N SER A 62 -17.62 -0.37 8.54
CA SER A 62 -18.45 -1.00 9.57
C SER A 62 -18.09 -0.42 10.93
N LYS A 63 -19.11 0.00 11.70
CA LYS A 63 -18.91 0.46 13.09
C LYS A 63 -18.67 -0.70 14.07
N THR A 64 -18.98 -1.93 13.68
CA THR A 64 -18.89 -3.13 14.53
C THR A 64 -17.85 -4.12 14.00
N LEU A 65 -16.95 -4.55 14.88
CA LEU A 65 -15.88 -5.48 14.51
C LEU A 65 -16.54 -6.82 14.21
N ASP A 66 -16.13 -7.46 13.12
CA ASP A 66 -16.50 -8.83 12.88
C ASP A 66 -16.08 -9.67 14.11
N PRO A 67 -17.02 -10.35 14.81
CA PRO A 67 -16.71 -11.12 16.01
C PRO A 67 -15.67 -12.22 15.80
N SER A 68 -15.42 -12.63 14.55
CA SER A 68 -14.36 -13.57 14.20
C SER A 68 -12.96 -12.99 14.37
N VAL A 69 -12.80 -11.66 14.37
CA VAL A 69 -11.52 -10.99 14.64
C VAL A 69 -11.31 -10.95 16.16
N THR A 70 -10.39 -11.76 16.65
CA THR A 70 -10.10 -11.85 18.09
C THR A 70 -8.91 -10.99 18.51
N ARG A 71 -8.84 -10.62 19.80
CA ARG A 71 -7.67 -9.93 20.37
C ARG A 71 -6.36 -10.72 20.17
N ARG A 72 -6.43 -12.05 20.21
CA ARG A 72 -5.27 -12.92 19.95
C ARG A 72 -4.77 -12.80 18.50
N MET A 73 -5.68 -12.71 17.55
CA MET A 73 -5.34 -12.46 16.14
C MET A 73 -4.71 -11.08 15.97
N PHE A 74 -5.32 -10.06 16.55
CA PHE A 74 -4.78 -8.69 16.58
C PHE A 74 -3.33 -8.66 17.11
N LEU A 75 -3.09 -9.18 18.32
CA LEU A 75 -1.74 -9.15 18.92
C LEU A 75 -0.69 -9.88 18.08
N ARG A 76 -1.10 -10.92 17.32
CA ARG A 76 -0.20 -11.72 16.50
C ARG A 76 0.11 -11.11 15.13
N TRP A 77 -0.89 -10.49 14.49
CA TRP A 77 -0.82 -10.11 13.07
C TRP A 77 -0.97 -8.62 12.81
N ARG A 78 -1.12 -7.78 13.86
CA ARG A 78 -1.36 -6.34 13.67
C ARG A 78 -0.25 -5.61 12.91
N LEU A 79 0.99 -6.08 12.90
CA LEU A 79 2.09 -5.34 12.28
C LEU A 79 2.19 -5.64 10.78
N PRO A 80 2.49 -4.63 9.95
CA PRO A 80 2.93 -4.85 8.57
C PRO A 80 4.05 -5.87 8.53
N GLN A 81 3.99 -6.75 7.53
CA GLN A 81 4.98 -7.81 7.36
C GLN A 81 6.13 -7.29 6.50
N VAL A 82 7.35 -7.66 6.85
CA VAL A 82 8.54 -7.49 6.01
C VAL A 82 8.95 -8.86 5.49
N CYS A 83 9.52 -8.91 4.29
CA CYS A 83 9.97 -10.18 3.71
C CYS A 83 11.23 -10.02 2.87
N ILE A 84 11.89 -11.15 2.62
CA ILE A 84 13.10 -11.27 1.79
C ILE A 84 12.85 -12.01 0.48
N ASP A 85 11.77 -12.82 0.40
CA ASP A 85 11.42 -13.55 -0.81
C ASP A 85 10.46 -12.75 -1.70
N ASN A 86 10.63 -12.89 -3.01
CA ASN A 86 9.87 -12.18 -4.05
C ASN A 86 8.94 -13.13 -4.83
N PRO A 87 7.62 -13.12 -4.54
CA PRO A 87 6.95 -12.62 -3.34
C PRO A 87 6.95 -13.62 -2.17
N THR A 88 6.56 -13.14 -0.99
CA THR A 88 6.13 -13.97 0.15
C THR A 88 4.60 -13.95 0.28
N ASP A 89 3.95 -15.12 0.34
CA ASP A 89 2.52 -15.21 0.70
C ASP A 89 2.35 -14.90 2.20
N VAL A 90 1.73 -13.77 2.52
CA VAL A 90 1.44 -13.32 3.89
C VAL A 90 -0.05 -13.44 4.22
N THR A 91 -0.81 -14.16 3.39
CA THR A 91 -2.24 -14.39 3.58
C THR A 91 -2.50 -15.06 4.92
N ASN A 92 -3.39 -14.46 5.71
CA ASN A 92 -3.71 -14.95 7.04
C ASN A 92 -5.16 -14.59 7.39
N PRO A 93 -5.78 -15.32 8.34
CA PRO A 93 -7.19 -15.12 8.67
C PRO A 93 -7.49 -13.73 9.23
N TYR A 94 -6.52 -13.06 9.86
CA TYR A 94 -6.71 -11.70 10.39
C TYR A 94 -6.85 -10.69 9.24
N TYR A 95 -5.92 -10.66 8.29
CA TYR A 95 -6.03 -9.76 7.13
C TYR A 95 -7.27 -10.05 6.28
N ILE A 96 -7.60 -11.32 6.04
CA ILE A 96 -8.82 -11.70 5.31
C ILE A 96 -10.06 -11.14 6.00
N ALA A 97 -10.18 -11.33 7.31
CA ALA A 97 -11.33 -10.84 8.07
C ALA A 97 -11.41 -9.30 8.04
N LEU A 98 -10.27 -8.61 8.18
CA LEU A 98 -10.23 -7.16 8.07
C LEU A 98 -10.62 -6.66 6.69
N ILE A 99 -10.20 -7.33 5.61
CA ILE A 99 -10.60 -6.95 4.25
C ILE A 99 -12.10 -7.15 4.05
N LYS A 100 -12.64 -8.30 4.48
CA LYS A 100 -14.06 -8.64 4.30
C LYS A 100 -14.99 -7.75 5.12
N ALA A 101 -14.61 -7.41 6.36
CA ALA A 101 -15.33 -6.44 7.19
C ALA A 101 -15.02 -4.98 6.78
N GLY A 102 -13.94 -4.82 6.02
CA GLY A 102 -13.22 -3.60 5.69
C GLY A 102 -13.05 -2.62 6.84
N TRP A 103 -12.30 -3.12 7.81
CA TRP A 103 -11.81 -2.37 8.94
C TRP A 103 -10.42 -1.80 8.61
N CYS A 104 -10.21 -0.52 8.88
CA CYS A 104 -8.88 0.09 8.80
C CYS A 104 -8.05 -0.19 10.07
N GLY A 105 -6.73 -0.02 9.97
CA GLY A 105 -5.79 -0.23 11.08
C GLY A 105 -6.19 0.56 12.33
N TYR A 106 -6.48 1.85 12.16
CA TYR A 106 -7.00 2.72 13.23
C TYR A 106 -8.22 2.13 13.96
N SER A 107 -9.26 1.72 13.24
CA SER A 107 -10.51 1.20 13.85
C SER A 107 -10.27 -0.08 14.65
N VAL A 108 -9.43 -0.99 14.14
CA VAL A 108 -9.08 -2.23 14.86
C VAL A 108 -8.24 -1.93 16.10
N SER A 109 -7.27 -1.03 15.97
CA SER A 109 -6.42 -0.57 17.06
C SER A 109 -7.27 0.02 18.18
N LYS A 110 -8.12 1.00 17.86
CA LYS A 110 -9.06 1.63 18.79
C LYS A 110 -9.96 0.61 19.50
N HIS A 111 -10.42 -0.43 18.80
CA HIS A 111 -11.25 -1.46 19.40
C HIS A 111 -10.51 -2.30 20.47
N PHE A 112 -9.26 -2.71 20.22
CA PHE A 112 -8.53 -3.63 21.11
C PHE A 112 -7.63 -2.97 22.15
N ILE A 113 -7.11 -1.77 21.85
CA ILE A 113 -6.17 -1.04 22.71
C ILE A 113 -6.68 0.36 23.12
N GLY A 114 -7.81 0.80 22.57
CA GLY A 114 -8.42 2.10 22.87
C GLY A 114 -7.75 3.28 22.17
N ASP A 115 -8.06 4.49 22.61
CA ASP A 115 -7.45 5.74 22.09
C ASP A 115 -6.00 5.95 22.57
N ARG A 116 -5.44 5.01 23.32
CA ARG A 116 -4.03 5.06 23.72
C ARG A 116 -3.22 4.63 22.51
N PHE A 117 -2.62 5.61 21.82
CA PHE A 117 -1.35 5.37 21.14
C PHE A 117 -0.41 4.78 22.19
N VAL A 118 -0.27 3.46 22.19
CA VAL A 118 0.72 2.83 23.05
C VAL A 118 2.04 3.08 22.35
N ASP A 119 2.80 4.04 22.88
CA ASP A 119 4.15 4.33 22.43
C ASP A 119 4.91 3.01 22.20
N GLY A 120 5.45 2.84 20.99
CA GLY A 120 6.25 1.68 20.61
C GLY A 120 5.47 0.48 20.03
N VAL A 121 4.15 0.56 19.80
CA VAL A 121 3.40 -0.54 19.18
C VAL A 121 3.56 -0.61 17.66
N GLY A 122 4.04 0.45 17.00
CA GLY A 122 4.22 0.49 15.55
C GLY A 122 2.90 0.51 14.78
N PRO A 123 2.93 0.79 13.47
CA PRO A 123 1.74 0.95 12.66
C PRO A 123 0.93 -0.35 12.61
N VAL A 124 -0.39 -0.25 12.70
CA VAL A 124 -1.28 -1.39 12.45
C VAL A 124 -1.49 -1.58 10.94
N TRP A 125 -1.30 -2.80 10.45
CA TRP A 125 -1.56 -3.17 9.06
C TRP A 125 -3.00 -2.82 8.68
N CYS A 126 -3.14 -2.16 7.53
CA CYS A 126 -4.39 -1.60 7.08
C CYS A 126 -4.58 -1.91 5.59
N PHE A 127 -5.79 -2.34 5.21
CA PHE A 127 -6.17 -2.46 3.80
C PHE A 127 -6.80 -1.18 3.22
N CYS A 128 -7.32 -0.30 4.08
CA CYS A 128 -7.93 0.96 3.67
C CYS A 128 -6.85 2.02 3.47
N ARG A 129 -6.40 2.17 2.22
CA ARG A 129 -5.22 2.96 1.87
C ARG A 129 -5.51 4.05 0.84
N TYR A 130 -4.89 5.20 1.04
CA TYR A 130 -4.79 6.26 0.04
C TYR A 130 -3.72 5.92 -1.00
N GLY A 131 -3.83 6.48 -2.20
CA GLY A 131 -2.81 6.33 -3.24
C GLY A 131 -2.58 4.89 -3.74
N ARG A 132 -3.46 3.95 -3.39
CA ARG A 132 -3.41 2.57 -3.85
C ARG A 132 -4.05 2.44 -5.23
N SER A 133 -3.46 1.63 -6.12
CA SER A 133 -4.10 1.30 -7.38
C SER A 133 -5.04 0.10 -7.26
N ARG A 134 -6.05 0.06 -8.13
CA ARG A 134 -6.94 -1.09 -8.32
C ARG A 134 -7.05 -1.40 -9.82
N THR A 135 -6.66 -2.61 -10.19
CA THR A 135 -6.79 -3.14 -11.56
C THR A 135 -7.77 -4.31 -11.54
N VAL A 136 -8.67 -4.37 -12.52
CA VAL A 136 -9.58 -5.52 -12.70
C VAL A 136 -9.18 -6.22 -13.98
N LEU A 137 -8.96 -7.54 -13.90
CA LEU A 137 -8.63 -8.32 -15.09
C LEU A 137 -9.88 -8.51 -15.95
N ASP A 138 -9.75 -8.27 -17.25
CA ASP A 138 -10.81 -8.49 -18.24
C ASP A 138 -10.78 -9.91 -18.82
N ARG A 139 -9.63 -10.58 -18.72
CA ARG A 139 -9.38 -11.94 -19.19
C ARG A 139 -8.54 -12.73 -18.19
N PRO A 140 -8.56 -14.07 -18.24
CA PRO A 140 -7.69 -14.88 -17.40
C PRO A 140 -6.21 -14.72 -17.76
N VAL A 141 -5.33 -14.79 -16.75
CA VAL A 141 -3.88 -14.89 -16.90
C VAL A 141 -3.32 -15.95 -15.93
N SER A 142 -2.40 -16.79 -16.39
CA SER A 142 -1.56 -17.63 -15.53
C SER A 142 -0.36 -16.79 -15.11
N SER A 143 0.14 -16.68 -13.87
CA SER A 143 -0.47 -16.80 -12.54
C SER A 143 0.41 -16.10 -11.48
N LEU A 144 -0.17 -15.32 -10.56
CA LEU A 144 0.54 -14.89 -9.34
C LEU A 144 0.75 -16.09 -8.40
N ALA A 145 2.01 -16.41 -8.11
CA ALA A 145 2.47 -17.55 -7.31
C ALA A 145 1.91 -18.94 -7.75
N GLY A 146 1.69 -19.17 -9.05
CA GLY A 146 1.19 -20.46 -9.55
C GLY A 146 -0.34 -20.61 -9.55
N THR A 147 -1.08 -19.58 -9.12
CA THR A 147 -2.55 -19.53 -9.15
C THR A 147 -3.11 -18.83 -10.40
N VAL A 148 -3.91 -19.53 -11.22
CA VAL A 148 -4.61 -18.90 -12.36
C VAL A 148 -5.48 -17.74 -11.85
N LEU A 149 -5.26 -16.55 -12.41
CA LEU A 149 -6.07 -15.37 -12.12
C LEU A 149 -7.19 -15.29 -13.14
N GLU A 150 -8.43 -15.44 -12.70
CA GLU A 150 -9.61 -15.44 -13.55
C GLU A 150 -9.99 -14.02 -14.00
N ALA A 151 -10.78 -13.92 -15.09
CA ALA A 151 -11.43 -12.66 -15.44
C ALA A 151 -12.31 -12.16 -14.27
N GLY A 152 -12.30 -10.86 -14.02
CA GLY A 152 -12.95 -10.24 -12.86
C GLY A 152 -12.11 -10.22 -11.58
N THR A 153 -10.95 -10.88 -11.55
CA THR A 153 -9.98 -10.78 -10.46
C THR A 153 -9.58 -9.32 -10.26
N LYS A 154 -9.58 -8.87 -9.00
CA LYS A 154 -9.19 -7.51 -8.62
C LYS A 154 -7.81 -7.54 -7.97
N ILE A 155 -6.90 -6.74 -8.49
CA ILE A 155 -5.53 -6.59 -7.99
C ILE A 155 -5.41 -5.21 -7.36
N PHE A 156 -5.07 -5.17 -6.08
CA PHE A 156 -4.84 -3.96 -5.30
C PHE A 156 -3.36 -3.87 -4.97
N ILE A 157 -2.71 -2.75 -5.28
CA ILE A 157 -1.25 -2.64 -5.15
C ILE A 157 -0.88 -1.43 -4.29
N ALA A 158 -0.17 -1.71 -3.19
CA ALA A 158 0.50 -0.74 -2.34
C ALA A 158 -0.44 0.31 -1.69
N GLY A 159 -0.04 1.58 -1.64
CA GLY A 159 -0.74 2.69 -1.02
C GLY A 159 -0.27 3.01 0.41
N GLN A 160 -0.80 4.08 1.00
CA GLN A 160 -0.46 4.53 2.35
C GLN A 160 -1.66 4.48 3.31
N HIS A 161 -1.41 4.25 4.59
CA HIS A 161 -2.35 4.48 5.68
C HIS A 161 -1.92 5.71 6.47
N GLU A 162 -2.90 6.54 6.85
CA GLU A 162 -2.75 7.81 7.55
C GLU A 162 -1.85 8.84 6.82
N ASP A 163 -1.61 9.98 7.47
CA ASP A 163 -0.68 11.01 7.03
C ASP A 163 0.63 10.95 7.82
N GLY A 164 1.69 11.58 7.31
CA GLY A 164 3.04 11.48 7.90
C GLY A 164 3.21 12.08 9.31
N SER A 165 2.18 12.68 9.89
CA SER A 165 2.16 13.14 11.28
C SER A 165 1.57 12.10 12.22
N ASP A 166 0.87 11.10 11.69
CA ASP A 166 0.23 10.03 12.45
C ASP A 166 1.24 8.91 12.78
N PRO A 167 1.29 8.40 14.02
CA PRO A 167 2.18 7.29 14.38
C PRO A 167 1.81 5.94 13.72
N ASP A 168 0.59 5.78 13.21
CA ASP A 168 0.15 4.64 12.39
C ASP A 168 0.48 4.81 10.89
N PHE A 169 1.17 5.91 10.52
CA PHE A 169 1.59 6.15 9.15
C PHE A 169 2.45 5.01 8.60
N PHE A 170 1.99 4.43 7.49
CA PHE A 170 2.74 3.38 6.82
C PHE A 170 2.43 3.37 5.32
N ILE A 171 3.48 3.33 4.51
CA ILE A 171 3.41 3.10 3.06
C ILE A 171 3.73 1.63 2.79
N TYR A 172 2.84 0.98 2.07
CA TYR A 172 2.89 -0.45 1.81
C TYR A 172 3.51 -0.75 0.45
N ASN A 173 3.99 -1.98 0.27
CA ASN A 173 4.47 -2.56 -0.99
C ASN A 173 3.96 -4.00 -1.16
N ASP A 174 2.75 -4.27 -0.65
CA ASP A 174 2.08 -5.54 -0.89
C ASP A 174 1.14 -5.48 -2.10
N VAL A 175 0.82 -6.67 -2.62
CA VAL A 175 -0.22 -6.90 -3.62
C VAL A 175 -1.29 -7.77 -3.00
N THR A 176 -2.53 -7.29 -3.00
CA THR A 176 -3.70 -8.09 -2.61
C THR A 176 -4.51 -8.44 -3.85
N VAL A 177 -4.78 -9.73 -4.01
CA VAL A 177 -5.61 -10.30 -5.07
C VAL A 177 -6.93 -10.74 -4.46
N VAL A 178 -8.03 -10.26 -5.03
CA VAL A 178 -9.40 -10.68 -4.67
C VAL A 178 -10.00 -11.37 -5.89
N PHE A 179 -10.24 -12.66 -5.76
CA PHE A 179 -10.79 -13.52 -6.81
C PHE A 179 -12.30 -13.30 -6.96
N PRO A 180 -12.89 -13.61 -8.13
CA PRO A 180 -14.33 -13.49 -8.36
C PRO A 180 -15.18 -14.28 -7.36
N ASN A 181 -14.67 -15.44 -6.91
CA ASN A 181 -15.32 -16.29 -5.90
C ASN A 181 -15.24 -15.73 -4.47
N GLY A 182 -14.53 -14.62 -4.25
CA GLY A 182 -14.34 -13.99 -2.94
C GLY A 182 -13.13 -14.49 -2.15
N ASP A 183 -12.30 -15.38 -2.73
CA ASP A 183 -11.01 -15.74 -2.15
C ASP A 183 -10.06 -14.55 -2.20
N ILE A 184 -9.12 -14.53 -1.26
CA ILE A 184 -8.18 -13.41 -1.08
C ILE A 184 -6.78 -13.97 -0.89
N LYS A 185 -5.82 -13.39 -1.61
CA LYS A 185 -4.38 -13.64 -1.47
C LYS A 185 -3.63 -12.33 -1.28
N ILE A 186 -2.63 -12.33 -0.42
CA ILE A 186 -1.84 -11.15 -0.07
C ILE A 186 -0.36 -11.52 -0.19
N HIS A 187 0.35 -10.79 -1.03
CA HIS A 187 1.75 -11.02 -1.37
C HIS A 187 2.58 -9.82 -0.92
N GLN A 188 3.48 -10.05 0.01
CA GLN A 188 4.46 -9.06 0.45
C GLN A 188 5.70 -9.17 -0.43
N TYR A 189 6.33 -8.03 -0.71
CA TYR A 189 7.55 -7.98 -1.51
C TYR A 189 8.72 -7.40 -0.69
N PRO A 190 9.97 -7.80 -1.01
CA PRO A 190 11.15 -7.16 -0.46
C PRO A 190 11.24 -5.72 -0.98
N HIS A 191 11.69 -4.80 -0.12
CA HIS A 191 11.69 -3.37 -0.46
C HIS A 191 12.68 -3.03 -1.58
N GLU A 192 13.73 -3.83 -1.73
CA GLU A 192 14.71 -3.73 -2.80
C GLU A 192 14.15 -4.14 -4.17
N VAL A 193 13.11 -4.96 -4.19
CA VAL A 193 12.44 -5.40 -5.42
C VAL A 193 11.27 -4.48 -5.76
N PHE A 194 10.42 -4.24 -4.76
CA PHE A 194 9.27 -3.37 -4.89
C PHE A 194 9.24 -2.41 -3.70
N PRO A 195 9.75 -1.18 -3.86
CA PRO A 195 9.78 -0.23 -2.78
C PRO A 195 8.38 0.21 -2.32
N PRO A 196 8.20 0.59 -1.04
CA PRO A 196 6.98 1.23 -0.55
C PRO A 196 6.53 2.37 -1.46
N THR A 197 5.32 2.27 -1.98
CA THR A 197 4.79 3.22 -2.96
C THR A 197 3.34 3.59 -2.68
N ASP A 198 3.00 4.83 -2.99
CA ASP A 198 1.65 5.37 -2.97
C ASP A 198 1.54 6.47 -4.03
N GLY A 199 0.31 6.75 -4.47
CA GLY A 199 0.03 7.81 -5.44
C GLY A 199 0.55 7.50 -6.86
N HIS A 200 0.85 6.23 -7.15
CA HIS A 200 1.21 5.77 -8.50
C HIS A 200 -0.02 5.58 -9.38
N SER A 201 0.18 5.67 -10.69
CA SER A 201 -0.79 5.12 -11.66
C SER A 201 -0.50 3.64 -11.87
N ALA A 202 -1.51 2.86 -12.27
CA ALA A 202 -1.33 1.47 -12.68
C ALA A 202 -2.10 1.18 -13.97
N THR A 203 -1.49 0.44 -14.89
CA THR A 203 -2.10 0.09 -16.18
C THR A 203 -1.81 -1.38 -16.52
N LEU A 204 -2.85 -2.14 -16.84
CA LEU A 204 -2.72 -3.50 -17.34
C LEU A 204 -2.33 -3.44 -18.82
N LEU A 205 -1.20 -4.05 -19.17
CA LEU A 205 -0.72 -4.19 -20.54
C LEU A 205 -0.23 -5.63 -20.77
N GLY A 206 -0.94 -6.38 -21.61
CA GLY A 206 -0.66 -7.80 -21.81
C GLY A 206 -0.85 -8.58 -20.51
N ASN A 207 0.20 -9.25 -20.05
CA ASN A 207 0.24 -10.00 -18.78
C ASN A 207 1.01 -9.25 -17.69
N HIS A 208 1.07 -7.92 -17.76
CA HIS A 208 1.81 -7.09 -16.82
C HIS A 208 0.95 -5.96 -16.29
N VAL A 209 1.09 -5.65 -15.00
CA VAL A 209 0.61 -4.37 -14.46
C VAL A 209 1.81 -3.43 -14.32
N TRP A 210 1.79 -2.36 -15.11
CA TRP A 210 2.80 -1.30 -15.05
C TRP A 210 2.39 -0.27 -14.02
N LEU A 211 3.30 0.07 -13.10
CA LEU A 211 3.15 1.11 -12.11
C LEU A 211 4.09 2.26 -12.47
N ILE A 212 3.56 3.48 -12.54
CA ILE A 212 4.35 4.68 -12.87
C ILE A 212 4.09 5.77 -11.83
N GLY A 213 5.18 6.37 -11.36
CA GLY A 213 5.16 7.39 -10.31
C GLY A 213 5.15 6.76 -8.92
N SER A 214 5.40 7.61 -7.92
CA SER A 214 5.35 7.27 -6.50
C SER A 214 5.54 8.56 -5.71
N VAL A 215 4.77 8.73 -4.63
CA VAL A 215 5.07 9.74 -3.61
C VAL A 215 6.12 9.17 -2.66
N GLY A 216 5.84 8.03 -2.03
CA GLY A 216 6.77 7.29 -1.18
C GLY A 216 7.24 8.07 0.06
N TYR A 217 8.07 7.41 0.86
CA TYR A 217 8.68 8.03 2.05
C TYR A 217 9.58 9.18 1.65
N ARG A 218 9.41 10.36 2.28
CA ARG A 218 10.18 11.58 1.97
C ARG A 218 11.69 11.35 1.87
N GLY A 219 12.26 10.55 2.77
CA GLY A 219 13.70 10.26 2.82
C GLY A 219 14.21 9.28 1.76
N ALA A 220 13.31 8.55 1.08
CA ALA A 220 13.65 7.54 0.08
C ALA A 220 13.24 7.97 -1.35
N ARG A 221 12.81 9.22 -1.54
CA ARG A 221 12.42 9.74 -2.87
C ARG A 221 13.64 9.93 -3.75
N GLY A 222 13.61 9.32 -4.93
CA GLY A 222 14.58 9.56 -6.00
C GLY A 222 14.29 10.84 -6.78
N LYS A 223 15.21 11.21 -7.69
CA LYS A 223 15.03 12.34 -8.62
C LYS A 223 14.16 12.00 -9.83
N LYS A 224 13.97 10.71 -10.11
CA LYS A 224 13.20 10.19 -11.25
C LYS A 224 11.90 9.56 -10.76
N ALA A 225 10.91 9.50 -11.64
CA ALA A 225 9.69 8.75 -11.40
C ALA A 225 10.02 7.25 -11.27
N GLN A 226 9.42 6.60 -10.27
CA GLN A 226 9.50 5.15 -10.11
C GLN A 226 8.74 4.47 -11.25
N VAL A 227 9.30 3.39 -11.79
CA VAL A 227 8.62 2.49 -12.74
C VAL A 227 8.81 1.06 -12.26
N CYS A 228 7.69 0.40 -11.99
CA CYS A 228 7.66 -0.97 -11.49
C CYS A 228 6.72 -1.80 -12.37
N VAL A 229 7.05 -3.07 -12.57
CA VAL A 229 6.23 -4.00 -13.34
C VAL A 229 5.89 -5.20 -12.47
N LEU A 230 4.59 -5.46 -12.30
CA LEU A 230 4.11 -6.74 -11.78
C LEU A 230 3.90 -7.69 -12.96
N ASP A 231 4.76 -8.69 -13.06
CA ASP A 231 4.58 -9.82 -13.97
C ASP A 231 3.46 -10.73 -13.44
N LEU A 232 2.47 -11.01 -14.29
CA LEU A 232 1.35 -11.90 -13.98
C LEU A 232 1.49 -13.27 -14.65
N THR A 233 2.66 -13.62 -15.21
CA THR A 233 2.92 -14.88 -15.95
C THR A 233 3.19 -16.11 -15.08
#